data_AF-U3TSA9-F1
#
_entry.id   AF-U3TSA9-F1
#
_cell.length_a   1.000
_cell.length_b   1.000
_cell.length_c   1.000
_cell.angle_alpha   90.00
_cell.angle_beta   90.00
_cell.angle_gamma   90.00
#
_symmetry.space_group_name_H-M   'P 1'
#
loop_
_entity.id
_entity.type
_entity.pdbx_description
1 polymer ?
#
loop_
_entity_poly.entity_id
_entity_poly.type
_entity_poly.pdbx_seq_one_letter_code
_entity_poly.pdbx_strand_id
1 'polypeptide(L)'
;MSLARRNVGRKAGHIIVLAGLIGGAFFYGDGVITPAISVLSAIEGIQGLEKYVVPLALTILALLFIIQKHGTEKVSRVFGPVMFVWFVAIGALGIRGILPNPEVLHALSPSYALTFLLSHKALSLAAMGMVVLAVTGAEALYADMGHLGKAPIRLAWLVIAMPALILNYFGQGALVLADAQALNNQFFNLAPGWAQIPLIVLSTLATVIAAQAVISGVYTLTHQAIR
;
A
#
# COMPACT_ATOMS: atom_id res chain seq x y z
N MET A 1 -2.73 -22.81 11.65
CA MET A 1 -2.36 -23.12 13.06
C MET A 1 -2.30 -24.61 13.41
N SER A 2 -3.08 -25.49 12.77
CA SER A 2 -3.11 -26.93 13.09
C SER A 2 -1.79 -27.68 12.81
N LEU A 3 -1.04 -27.30 11.78
CA LEU A 3 0.23 -27.93 11.42
C LEU A 3 1.37 -27.61 12.40
N ALA A 4 1.42 -26.37 12.92
CA ALA A 4 2.46 -25.94 13.87
C ALA A 4 2.33 -26.60 15.25
N ARG A 5 1.14 -27.10 15.60
CA ARG A 5 0.86 -27.72 16.90
C ARG A 5 1.24 -29.20 16.97
N ARG A 6 1.45 -29.87 15.83
CA ARG A 6 1.67 -31.33 15.77
C ARG A 6 2.95 -31.81 16.46
N ASN A 7 3.98 -30.96 16.58
CA ASN A 7 5.31 -31.35 17.07
C ASN A 7 5.81 -30.49 18.25
N VAL A 8 4.93 -29.84 19.00
CA VAL A 8 5.35 -28.85 20.03
C VAL A 8 4.75 -29.17 21.40
N GLY A 9 5.58 -29.09 22.46
CA GLY A 9 5.16 -29.37 23.84
C GLY A 9 4.04 -28.45 24.36
N ARG A 10 3.27 -28.93 25.35
CA ARG A 10 2.01 -28.30 25.82
C ARG A 10 2.13 -26.80 26.17
N LYS A 11 3.25 -26.35 26.76
CA LYS A 11 3.52 -24.93 27.06
C LYS A 11 3.76 -24.10 25.79
N ALA A 12 4.61 -24.58 24.90
CA ALA A 12 4.90 -23.89 23.64
C ALA A 12 3.69 -23.91 22.69
N GLY A 13 2.84 -24.94 22.76
CA GLY A 13 1.53 -24.95 22.08
C GLY A 13 0.59 -23.82 22.53
N HIS A 14 0.51 -23.52 23.83
CA HIS A 14 -0.28 -22.38 24.33
C HIS A 14 0.29 -21.02 23.87
N ILE A 15 1.62 -20.87 23.90
CA ILE A 15 2.27 -19.64 23.43
C ILE A 15 1.99 -19.40 21.94
N ILE A 16 2.07 -20.44 21.11
CA ILE A 16 1.78 -20.35 19.68
C ILE A 16 0.32 -19.94 19.43
N VAL A 17 -0.63 -20.48 20.21
CA VAL A 17 -2.05 -20.10 20.09
C VAL A 17 -2.27 -18.65 20.51
N LEU A 18 -1.70 -18.23 21.65
CA LEU A 18 -1.82 -16.84 22.12
C LEU A 18 -1.20 -15.85 21.13
N ALA A 19 0.02 -16.13 20.65
CA ALA A 19 0.69 -15.32 19.64
C ALA A 19 -0.13 -15.25 18.33
N GLY A 20 -0.74 -16.38 17.94
CA GLY A 20 -1.62 -16.46 16.79
C GLY A 20 -2.91 -15.63 16.94
N LEU A 21 -3.54 -15.67 18.11
CA LEU A 21 -4.74 -14.87 18.42
C LEU A 21 -4.42 -13.38 18.43
N ILE A 22 -3.30 -12.99 19.04
CA ILE A 22 -2.82 -11.60 19.06
C ILE A 22 -2.51 -11.12 17.64
N GLY A 23 -1.78 -11.90 16.85
CA GLY A 23 -1.48 -11.58 15.45
C GLY A 23 -2.74 -11.48 14.60
N GLY A 24 -3.70 -12.38 14.80
CA GLY A 24 -5.02 -12.31 14.18
C GLY A 24 -5.76 -11.02 14.53
N ALA A 25 -5.80 -10.63 15.80
CA ALA A 25 -6.45 -9.40 16.25
C ALA A 25 -5.81 -8.15 15.62
N PHE A 26 -4.48 -8.08 15.54
CA PHE A 26 -3.80 -6.98 14.84
C PHE A 26 -4.12 -6.95 13.35
N PHE A 27 -4.16 -8.10 12.69
CA PHE A 27 -4.51 -8.20 11.28
C PHE A 27 -5.97 -7.78 11.00
N TYR A 28 -6.90 -8.07 11.93
CA TYR A 28 -8.27 -7.56 11.88
C TYR A 28 -8.32 -6.04 11.99
N GLY A 29 -7.53 -5.45 12.89
CA GLY A 29 -7.43 -4.00 13.04
C GLY A 29 -6.94 -3.35 11.75
N ASP A 30 -5.88 -3.89 11.15
CA ASP A 30 -5.36 -3.45 9.86
C ASP A 30 -6.40 -3.58 8.74
N GLY A 31 -7.15 -4.70 8.71
CA GLY A 31 -8.20 -4.93 7.72
C GLY A 31 -9.39 -3.98 7.76
N VAL A 32 -9.57 -3.25 8.88
CA VAL A 32 -10.57 -2.18 8.96
C VAL A 32 -9.96 -0.82 8.57
N ILE A 33 -8.73 -0.54 9.02
CA ILE A 33 -8.10 0.78 8.87
C ILE A 33 -7.60 0.99 7.44
N THR A 34 -6.94 0.01 6.85
CA THR A 34 -6.25 0.14 5.56
C THR A 34 -7.20 0.50 4.40
N PRO A 35 -8.38 -0.15 4.24
CA PRO A 35 -9.36 0.25 3.22
C PRO A 35 -9.85 1.69 3.40
N ALA A 36 -10.08 2.12 4.65
CA ALA A 36 -10.60 3.45 4.95
C ALA A 36 -9.57 4.54 4.62
N ILE A 37 -8.34 4.41 5.12
CA ILE A 37 -7.27 5.39 4.88
C ILE A 37 -6.90 5.42 3.39
N SER A 38 -6.75 4.26 2.75
CA SER A 38 -6.32 4.21 1.35
C SER A 38 -7.33 4.88 0.41
N VAL A 39 -8.63 4.61 0.57
CA VAL A 39 -9.67 5.23 -0.27
C VAL A 39 -9.78 6.73 0.01
N LEU A 40 -9.66 7.15 1.27
CA LEU A 40 -9.65 8.57 1.62
C LEU A 40 -8.50 9.31 0.93
N SER A 41 -7.28 8.80 1.05
CA SER A 41 -6.08 9.39 0.43
C SER A 41 -6.12 9.41 -1.10
N ALA A 42 -6.84 8.47 -1.74
CA ALA A 42 -7.03 8.50 -3.19
C ALA A 42 -7.93 9.67 -3.64
N ILE A 43 -8.89 10.08 -2.81
CA ILE A 43 -9.90 11.09 -3.12
C ILE A 43 -9.48 12.49 -2.68
N GLU A 44 -8.64 12.59 -1.63
CA GLU A 44 -8.08 13.86 -1.14
C GLU A 44 -7.31 14.66 -2.21
N GLY A 45 -6.91 14.01 -3.31
CA GLY A 45 -6.33 14.68 -4.47
C GLY A 45 -7.27 15.62 -5.23
N ILE A 46 -8.59 15.57 -4.98
CA ILE A 46 -9.54 16.43 -5.69
C ILE A 46 -9.63 17.80 -5.01
N GLN A 47 -8.95 18.79 -5.59
CA GLN A 47 -9.04 20.18 -5.13
C GLN A 47 -10.47 20.73 -5.29
N GLY A 48 -10.95 21.45 -4.26
CA GLY A 48 -12.27 22.08 -4.27
C GLY A 48 -13.44 21.17 -3.85
N LEU A 49 -13.20 19.90 -3.51
CA LEU A 49 -14.22 18.96 -3.01
C LEU A 49 -13.99 18.49 -1.57
N GLU A 50 -13.23 19.24 -0.76
CA GLU A 50 -12.88 18.89 0.63
C GLU A 50 -14.08 18.43 1.47
N LYS A 51 -15.21 19.13 1.35
CA LYS A 51 -16.46 18.80 2.04
C LYS A 51 -17.10 17.48 1.59
N TYR A 52 -16.79 17.02 0.39
CA TYR A 52 -17.34 15.81 -0.22
C TYR A 52 -16.40 14.61 -0.15
N VAL A 53 -15.15 14.78 0.29
CA VAL A 53 -14.17 13.69 0.42
C VAL A 53 -14.72 12.54 1.26
N VAL A 54 -15.22 12.82 2.47
CA VAL A 54 -15.75 11.79 3.38
C VAL A 54 -17.02 11.11 2.81
N PRO A 55 -18.07 11.84 2.37
CA PRO A 55 -19.24 11.21 1.73
C PRO A 55 -18.90 10.35 0.51
N LEU A 56 -17.94 10.80 -0.31
CA LEU A 56 -17.53 10.06 -1.51
C LEU A 56 -16.77 8.79 -1.14
N ALA A 57 -15.85 8.85 -0.17
CA ALA A 57 -15.13 7.68 0.33
C ALA A 57 -16.10 6.63 0.88
N LEU A 58 -17.08 7.05 1.69
CA LEU A 58 -18.12 6.15 2.22
C LEU A 58 -18.95 5.51 1.10
N THR A 59 -19.31 6.29 0.07
CA THR A 59 -20.07 5.80 -1.08
C THR A 59 -19.27 4.76 -1.85
N ILE A 60 -17.99 5.01 -2.12
CA ILE A 60 -17.09 4.09 -2.84
C ILE A 60 -16.89 2.80 -2.05
N LEU A 61 -16.64 2.90 -0.74
CA LEU A 61 -16.51 1.73 0.13
C LEU A 61 -17.82 0.92 0.16
N ALA A 62 -18.97 1.57 0.31
CA ALA A 62 -20.27 0.90 0.31
C ALA A 62 -20.54 0.17 -1.02
N LEU A 63 -20.28 0.82 -2.16
CA LEU A 63 -20.42 0.21 -3.49
C LEU A 63 -19.48 -0.97 -3.67
N LEU A 64 -18.23 -0.83 -3.23
CA LEU A 64 -17.24 -1.90 -3.22
C LEU A 64 -17.79 -3.12 -2.45
N PHE A 65 -18.28 -2.94 -1.21
CA PHE A 65 -18.84 -4.04 -0.41
C PHE A 65 -20.10 -4.66 -1.05
N ILE A 66 -20.93 -3.86 -1.72
CA ILE A 66 -22.11 -4.36 -2.45
C ILE A 66 -21.71 -5.21 -3.64
N ILE A 67 -20.69 -4.83 -4.40
CA ILE A 67 -20.23 -5.56 -5.59
C ILE A 67 -19.58 -6.89 -5.18
N GLN A 68 -18.85 -6.92 -4.07
CA GLN A 68 -18.17 -8.10 -3.55
C GLN A 68 -19.08 -9.33 -3.39
N LYS A 69 -20.37 -9.14 -3.05
CA LYS A 69 -21.33 -10.24 -2.85
C LYS A 69 -21.53 -11.13 -4.08
N HIS A 70 -21.15 -10.66 -5.28
CA HIS A 70 -21.30 -11.39 -6.54
C HIS A 70 -20.09 -12.27 -6.91
N GLY A 71 -19.11 -12.40 -6.01
CA GLY A 71 -17.97 -13.32 -6.14
C GLY A 71 -16.68 -12.63 -6.57
N THR A 72 -15.64 -12.79 -5.76
CA THR A 72 -14.29 -12.21 -5.98
C THR A 72 -13.58 -12.75 -7.22
N GLU A 73 -13.95 -13.94 -7.69
CA GLU A 73 -13.32 -14.62 -8.84
C GLU A 73 -13.56 -13.92 -10.19
N LYS A 74 -14.72 -13.29 -10.39
CA LYS A 74 -15.01 -12.55 -11.63
C LYS A 74 -14.33 -11.19 -11.63
N VAL A 75 -14.24 -10.56 -10.46
CA VAL A 75 -13.66 -9.23 -10.29
C VAL A 75 -12.13 -9.29 -10.33
N SER A 76 -11.52 -10.37 -9.82
CA SER A 76 -10.06 -10.55 -9.76
C SER A 76 -9.37 -10.62 -11.12
N ARG A 77 -10.07 -11.00 -12.20
CA ARG A 77 -9.51 -10.98 -13.57
C ARG A 77 -9.16 -9.57 -14.06
N VAL A 78 -9.87 -8.56 -13.58
CA VAL A 78 -9.65 -7.16 -13.98
C VAL A 78 -8.57 -6.50 -13.11
N PHE A 79 -8.27 -7.05 -11.94
CA PHE A 79 -7.32 -6.46 -11.00
C PHE A 79 -5.89 -6.44 -11.54
N GLY A 80 -5.43 -7.54 -12.15
CA GLY A 80 -4.08 -7.61 -12.71
C GLY A 80 -3.78 -6.51 -13.73
N PRO A 81 -4.60 -6.37 -14.79
CA PRO A 81 -4.44 -5.29 -15.77
C PRO A 81 -4.52 -3.88 -15.16
N VAL A 82 -5.46 -3.62 -14.25
CA VAL A 82 -5.59 -2.31 -13.60
C VAL A 82 -4.36 -1.98 -12.75
N MET A 83 -3.86 -2.95 -11.97
CA MET A 83 -2.65 -2.76 -11.17
C MET A 83 -1.40 -2.58 -12.04
N PHE A 84 -1.33 -3.27 -13.18
CA PHE A 84 -0.24 -3.05 -14.14
C PHE A 84 -0.25 -1.62 -14.69
N VAL A 85 -1.42 -1.13 -15.13
CA VAL A 85 -1.59 0.25 -15.60
C VAL A 85 -1.26 1.24 -14.49
N TRP A 86 -1.67 0.98 -13.25
CA TRP A 86 -1.31 1.78 -12.07
C TRP A 86 0.19 1.90 -11.87
N PHE A 87 0.91 0.77 -11.82
CA PHE A 87 2.37 0.80 -11.60
C PHE A 87 3.11 1.46 -12.76
N VAL A 88 2.70 1.23 -14.00
CA VAL A 88 3.27 1.92 -15.17
C VAL A 88 3.01 3.43 -15.09
N ALA A 89 1.80 3.85 -14.73
CA ALA A 89 1.45 5.26 -14.61
C ALA A 89 2.28 5.97 -13.54
N ILE A 90 2.35 5.43 -12.31
CA ILE A 90 3.12 6.07 -11.23
C ILE A 90 4.63 6.06 -11.51
N GLY A 91 5.14 5.03 -12.21
CA GLY A 91 6.53 4.97 -12.65
C GLY A 91 6.85 6.04 -13.70
N ALA A 92 5.96 6.23 -14.69
CA ALA A 92 6.10 7.29 -15.69
C ALA A 92 6.03 8.69 -15.07
N LEU A 93 5.12 8.90 -14.11
CA LEU A 93 5.03 10.14 -13.34
C LEU A 93 6.29 10.36 -12.47
N GLY A 94 6.83 9.31 -11.87
CA GLY A 94 8.09 9.35 -11.14
C GLY A 94 9.25 9.83 -12.01
N ILE A 95 9.43 9.23 -13.20
CA ILE A 95 10.44 9.67 -14.17
C ILE A 95 10.25 11.14 -14.55
N ARG A 96 9.00 11.55 -14.84
CA ARG A 96 8.67 12.94 -15.14
C ARG A 96 9.08 13.90 -14.02
N GLY A 97 8.87 13.51 -12.75
CA GLY A 97 9.26 14.31 -11.58
C GLY A 97 10.77 14.38 -11.35
N ILE A 98 11.51 13.30 -11.66
CA ILE A 98 12.97 13.24 -11.51
C ILE A 98 13.69 14.08 -12.56
N LEU A 99 13.19 14.14 -13.80
CA LEU A 99 13.88 14.80 -14.92
C LEU A 99 14.30 16.26 -14.65
N PRO A 100 13.48 17.12 -14.01
CA PRO A 100 13.88 18.48 -13.65
C PRO A 100 14.95 18.56 -12.56
N ASN A 101 14.97 17.64 -11.59
CA ASN A 101 15.90 17.64 -10.46
C ASN A 101 16.52 16.25 -10.25
N PRO A 102 17.43 15.81 -11.14
CA PRO A 102 18.03 14.48 -11.10
C PRO A 102 18.94 14.26 -9.88
N GLU A 103 19.35 15.35 -9.20
CA GLU A 103 20.12 15.32 -7.96
C GLU A 103 19.44 14.49 -6.85
N VAL A 104 18.11 14.32 -6.90
CA VAL A 104 17.38 13.46 -5.96
C VAL A 104 17.94 12.03 -5.95
N LEU A 105 18.49 11.56 -7.07
CA LEU A 105 19.06 10.21 -7.18
C LEU A 105 20.29 10.00 -6.30
N HIS A 106 20.97 11.07 -5.87
CA HIS A 106 22.05 10.97 -4.88
C HIS A 106 21.57 10.40 -3.54
N ALA A 107 20.27 10.48 -3.24
CA ALA A 107 19.68 9.85 -2.06
C ALA A 107 19.75 8.30 -2.08
N LEU A 108 20.12 7.68 -3.21
CA LEU A 108 20.47 6.25 -3.26
C LEU A 108 21.74 5.93 -2.47
N SER A 109 22.62 6.92 -2.25
CA SER A 109 23.82 6.72 -1.44
C SER A 109 23.44 6.52 0.03
N PRO A 110 23.84 5.39 0.66
CA PRO A 110 23.57 5.13 2.08
C PRO A 110 24.13 6.21 3.02
N SER A 111 25.09 7.01 2.55
CA SER A 111 25.66 8.13 3.31
C SER A 111 24.58 9.12 3.76
N TYR A 112 23.60 9.43 2.91
CA TYR A 112 22.53 10.38 3.27
C TYR A 112 21.67 9.85 4.41
N ALA A 113 21.30 8.57 4.34
CA ALA A 113 20.55 7.93 5.41
C ALA A 113 21.36 7.91 6.72
N LEU A 114 22.64 7.54 6.67
CA LEU A 114 23.49 7.47 7.86
C LEU A 114 23.73 8.85 8.49
N THR A 115 24.04 9.86 7.68
CA THR A 115 24.19 11.24 8.15
C THR A 115 22.87 11.74 8.75
N PHE A 116 21.73 11.48 8.12
CA PHE A 116 20.42 11.86 8.65
C PHE A 116 20.16 11.22 10.03
N LEU A 117 20.36 9.91 10.15
CA LEU A 117 20.19 9.13 11.39
C LEU A 117 21.07 9.65 12.54
N LEU A 118 22.33 9.99 12.24
CA LEU A 118 23.29 10.45 13.25
C LEU A 118 23.10 11.92 13.63
N SER A 119 22.74 12.77 12.68
CA SER A 119 22.61 14.22 12.88
C SER A 119 21.25 14.63 13.46
N HIS A 120 20.16 13.90 13.18
CA HIS A 120 18.80 14.30 13.58
C HIS A 120 18.06 13.20 14.34
N LYS A 121 18.51 12.85 15.56
CA LYS A 121 18.03 11.68 16.32
C LYS A 121 16.50 11.59 16.48
N ALA A 122 15.83 12.67 16.89
CA ALA A 122 14.39 12.67 17.11
C ALA A 122 13.59 12.58 15.79
N LEU A 123 13.99 13.35 14.78
CA LEU A 123 13.36 13.35 13.46
C LEU A 123 13.58 12.00 12.75
N SER A 124 14.76 11.41 12.94
CA SER A 124 15.14 10.10 12.43
C SER A 124 14.26 8.99 12.97
N LEU A 125 13.94 9.03 14.27
CA LEU A 125 13.02 8.07 14.86
C LEU A 125 11.63 8.17 14.21
N ALA A 126 11.11 9.39 14.03
CA ALA A 126 9.83 9.61 13.37
C ALA A 126 9.85 9.15 11.89
N ALA A 127 10.91 9.47 11.17
CA ALA A 127 11.10 9.07 9.77
C ALA A 127 11.17 7.55 9.61
N MET A 128 11.86 6.85 10.51
CA MET A 128 11.88 5.37 10.50
C MET A 128 10.47 4.79 10.69
N GLY A 129 9.64 5.42 11.54
CA GLY A 129 8.23 5.06 11.66
C GLY A 129 7.48 5.18 10.33
N MET A 130 7.67 6.29 9.60
CA MET A 130 7.08 6.49 8.28
C MET A 130 7.57 5.46 7.25
N VAL A 131 8.85 5.10 7.27
CA VAL A 131 9.41 4.06 6.40
C VAL A 131 8.78 2.70 6.70
N VAL A 132 8.57 2.36 7.97
CA VAL A 132 7.88 1.12 8.36
C VAL A 132 6.43 1.13 7.87
N LEU A 133 5.72 2.27 7.98
CA LEU A 133 4.35 2.41 7.48
C LEU A 133 4.25 2.24 5.94
N ALA A 134 5.31 2.58 5.20
CA ALA A 134 5.37 2.39 3.76
C ALA A 134 5.54 0.92 3.31
N VAL A 135 5.93 0.01 4.22
CA VAL A 135 6.15 -1.41 3.95
C VAL A 135 4.98 -2.29 4.45
N THR A 136 3.85 -1.65 4.75
CA THR A 136 2.59 -2.35 5.09
C THR A 136 2.06 -3.16 3.90
N GLY A 137 1.33 -4.25 4.17
CA GLY A 137 0.80 -5.16 3.15
C GLY A 137 1.69 -6.35 2.79
N ALA A 138 2.92 -6.43 3.32
CA ALA A 138 3.78 -7.61 3.15
C ALA A 138 3.14 -8.87 3.77
N GLU A 139 2.41 -8.71 4.86
CA GLU A 139 1.63 -9.74 5.53
C GLU A 139 0.53 -10.33 4.64
N ALA A 140 -0.17 -9.49 3.86
CA ALA A 140 -1.16 -9.94 2.89
C ALA A 140 -0.49 -10.73 1.76
N LEU A 141 0.67 -10.26 1.29
CA LEU A 141 1.48 -10.97 0.30
C LEU A 141 1.90 -12.36 0.78
N TYR A 142 2.30 -12.49 2.04
CA TYR A 142 2.64 -13.78 2.66
C TYR A 142 1.44 -14.71 2.80
N ALA A 143 0.24 -14.19 3.11
CA ALA A 143 -0.98 -14.98 3.15
C ALA A 143 -1.33 -15.58 1.77
N ASP A 144 -1.11 -14.82 0.71
CA ASP A 144 -1.41 -15.23 -0.68
C ASP A 144 -0.37 -16.17 -1.30
N MET A 145 0.83 -16.31 -0.69
CA MET A 145 1.85 -17.26 -1.15
C MET A 145 1.34 -18.70 -1.18
N GLY A 146 0.37 -19.06 -0.34
CA GLY A 146 -0.22 -20.40 -0.30
C GLY A 146 -1.01 -20.76 -1.56
N HIS A 147 -1.52 -19.76 -2.29
CA HIS A 147 -2.34 -19.97 -3.49
C HIS A 147 -1.57 -19.65 -4.78
N LEU A 148 -0.81 -18.55 -4.80
CA LEU A 148 -0.10 -18.06 -6.00
C LEU A 148 1.32 -18.62 -6.13
N GLY A 149 1.91 -19.07 -5.02
CA GLY A 149 3.30 -19.49 -4.96
C GLY A 149 4.30 -18.32 -4.91
N LYS A 150 5.52 -18.64 -4.49
CA LYS A 150 6.58 -17.63 -4.23
C LYS A 150 7.13 -16.93 -5.49
N ALA A 151 7.17 -17.62 -6.62
CA ALA A 151 7.86 -17.13 -7.81
C ALA A 151 7.10 -16.00 -8.53
N PRO A 152 5.78 -16.12 -8.80
CA PRO A 152 5.02 -15.03 -9.43
C PRO A 152 5.00 -13.76 -8.59
N ILE A 153 4.84 -13.92 -7.27
CA ILE A 153 4.89 -12.82 -6.29
C ILE A 153 6.22 -12.07 -6.37
N ARG A 154 7.35 -12.78 -6.30
CA ARG A 154 8.67 -12.18 -6.35
C ARG A 154 8.91 -11.45 -7.67
N LEU A 155 8.48 -12.03 -8.80
CA LEU A 155 8.64 -11.43 -10.11
C LEU A 155 7.83 -10.13 -10.24
N ALA A 156 6.53 -10.17 -9.90
CA ALA A 156 5.66 -9.00 -9.95
C ALA A 156 6.18 -7.86 -9.05
N TRP A 157 6.66 -8.21 -7.84
CA TRP A 157 7.22 -7.24 -6.92
C TRP A 157 8.52 -6.62 -7.45
N LEU A 158 9.52 -7.43 -7.80
CA LEU A 158 10.85 -6.92 -8.15
C LEU A 158 10.92 -6.25 -9.53
N VAL A 159 10.08 -6.66 -10.48
CA VAL A 159 10.12 -6.16 -11.87
C VAL A 159 9.16 -5.00 -12.10
N ILE A 160 8.01 -4.98 -11.41
CA ILE A 160 6.94 -4.00 -11.69
C ILE A 160 6.75 -3.07 -10.50
N ALA A 161 6.35 -3.61 -9.34
CA ALA A 161 5.92 -2.79 -8.22
C ALA A 161 7.07 -1.99 -7.61
N MET A 162 8.17 -2.65 -7.23
CA MET A 162 9.31 -2.01 -6.58
C MET A 162 9.95 -0.92 -7.45
N PRO A 163 10.27 -1.14 -8.74
CA PRO A 163 10.84 -0.07 -9.56
C PRO A 163 9.89 1.12 -9.73
N ALA A 164 8.59 0.87 -9.94
CA ALA A 164 7.59 1.92 -10.07
C ALA A 164 7.44 2.76 -8.80
N LEU A 165 7.40 2.11 -7.63
CA LEU A 165 7.33 2.78 -6.34
C LEU A 165 8.57 3.62 -6.07
N ILE A 166 9.77 3.07 -6.30
CA ILE A 166 11.03 3.80 -6.17
C ILE A 166 10.99 5.05 -7.06
N LEU A 167 10.73 4.90 -8.35
CA LEU A 167 10.64 6.04 -9.28
C LEU A 167 9.64 7.08 -8.80
N ASN A 168 8.48 6.65 -8.31
CA ASN A 168 7.45 7.56 -7.83
C ASN A 168 7.90 8.34 -6.58
N TYR A 169 8.48 7.68 -5.57
CA TYR A 169 8.99 8.34 -4.37
C TYR A 169 10.13 9.31 -4.69
N PHE A 170 11.07 8.92 -5.56
CA PHE A 170 12.14 9.83 -6.01
C PHE A 170 11.58 11.01 -6.82
N GLY A 171 10.57 10.80 -7.66
CA GLY A 171 9.87 11.88 -8.35
C GLY A 171 9.20 12.86 -7.40
N GLN A 172 8.51 12.37 -6.36
CA GLN A 172 7.93 13.22 -5.32
C GLN A 172 9.02 14.01 -4.57
N GLY A 173 10.13 13.34 -4.22
CA GLY A 173 11.28 13.98 -3.59
C GLY A 173 11.88 15.10 -4.45
N ALA A 174 12.07 14.85 -5.75
CA ALA A 174 12.56 15.86 -6.70
C ALA A 174 11.62 17.07 -6.82
N LEU A 175 10.30 16.83 -6.76
CA LEU A 175 9.30 17.90 -6.76
C LEU A 175 9.42 18.77 -5.51
N VAL A 176 9.55 18.15 -4.33
CA VAL A 176 9.68 18.86 -3.04
C VAL A 176 11.02 19.60 -2.92
N LEU A 177 12.10 19.06 -3.50
CA LEU A 177 13.38 19.77 -3.59
C LEU A 177 13.28 21.05 -4.43
N ALA A 178 12.45 21.03 -5.48
CA ALA A 178 12.23 22.18 -6.36
C ALA A 178 11.32 23.24 -5.72
N ASP A 179 10.25 22.79 -5.06
CA ASP A 179 9.23 23.65 -4.47
C ASP A 179 8.69 23.03 -3.17
N ALA A 180 9.04 23.67 -2.05
CA ALA A 180 8.56 23.27 -0.72
C ALA A 180 7.04 23.39 -0.56
N GLN A 181 6.35 24.21 -1.37
CA GLN A 181 4.89 24.32 -1.33
C GLN A 181 4.20 23.07 -1.93
N ALA A 182 4.93 22.25 -2.67
CA ALA A 182 4.41 21.00 -3.24
C ALA A 182 4.10 19.92 -2.17
N LEU A 183 4.52 20.12 -0.91
CA LEU A 183 4.30 19.17 0.20
C LEU A 183 2.84 18.76 0.39
N ASN A 184 1.89 19.67 0.14
CA ASN A 184 0.47 19.42 0.41
C ASN A 184 -0.16 18.37 -0.52
N ASN A 185 0.36 18.21 -1.75
CA ASN A 185 -0.20 17.30 -2.76
C ASN A 185 0.86 16.75 -3.73
N GLN A 186 2.02 16.36 -3.20
CA GLN A 186 3.18 15.92 -3.99
C GLN A 186 2.86 14.82 -5.01
N PHE A 187 1.99 13.87 -4.67
CA PHE A 187 1.60 12.78 -5.57
C PHE A 187 0.78 13.26 -6.78
N PHE A 188 -0.23 14.11 -6.57
CA PHE A 188 -1.08 14.61 -7.65
C PHE A 188 -0.43 15.74 -8.45
N ASN A 189 0.49 16.49 -7.83
CA ASN A 189 1.27 17.52 -8.50
C ASN A 189 2.34 16.95 -9.45
N LEU A 190 2.72 15.67 -9.31
CA LEU A 190 3.55 14.98 -10.31
C LEU A 190 2.86 14.86 -11.66
N ALA A 191 1.53 14.76 -11.65
CA ALA A 191 0.74 14.65 -12.86
C ALA A 191 0.53 16.03 -13.50
N PRO A 192 0.65 16.15 -14.85
CA PRO A 192 0.16 17.35 -15.53
C PRO A 192 -1.34 17.52 -15.27
N GLY A 193 -1.84 18.76 -15.28
CA GLY A 193 -3.23 19.07 -14.88
C GLY A 193 -4.31 18.20 -15.56
N TRP A 194 -4.13 17.87 -16.85
CA TRP A 194 -5.07 16.99 -17.57
C TRP A 194 -5.09 15.54 -17.06
N ALA A 195 -3.98 15.06 -16.48
CA ALA A 195 -3.82 13.68 -16.01
C ALA A 195 -4.23 13.50 -14.55
N GLN A 196 -4.53 14.58 -13.81
CA GLN A 196 -4.94 14.49 -12.40
C GLN A 196 -6.24 13.71 -12.23
N ILE A 197 -7.28 14.01 -13.03
CA ILE A 197 -8.56 13.29 -12.94
C ILE A 197 -8.40 11.79 -13.31
N PRO A 198 -7.75 11.43 -14.44
CA PRO A 198 -7.42 10.02 -14.70
C PRO A 198 -6.63 9.34 -13.57
N LEU A 199 -5.67 10.04 -12.98
CA LEU A 199 -4.87 9.51 -11.88
C LEU A 199 -5.69 9.27 -10.62
N ILE A 200 -6.64 10.15 -10.29
CA ILE A 200 -7.58 9.98 -9.17
C ILE A 200 -8.47 8.75 -9.39
N VAL A 201 -8.98 8.56 -10.60
CA VAL A 201 -9.78 7.37 -10.92
C VAL A 201 -8.93 6.11 -10.78
N LEU A 202 -7.70 6.13 -11.32
CA LEU A 202 -6.80 4.99 -11.28
C LEU A 202 -6.33 4.67 -9.84
N SER A 203 -6.02 5.70 -9.04
CA SER A 203 -5.65 5.54 -7.62
C SER A 203 -6.82 4.98 -6.82
N THR A 204 -8.04 5.47 -7.06
CA THR A 204 -9.26 4.93 -6.46
C THR A 204 -9.44 3.46 -6.81
N LEU A 205 -9.27 3.07 -8.08
CA LEU A 205 -9.35 1.67 -8.47
C LEU A 205 -8.26 0.82 -7.79
N ALA A 206 -7.03 1.31 -7.73
CA ALA A 206 -5.92 0.61 -7.09
C ALA A 206 -6.16 0.43 -5.57
N THR A 207 -6.68 1.44 -4.88
CA THR A 207 -6.97 1.35 -3.44
C THR A 207 -8.16 0.44 -3.14
N VAL A 208 -9.17 0.43 -4.00
CA VAL A 208 -10.25 -0.55 -3.97
C VAL A 208 -9.71 -1.97 -4.10
N ILE A 209 -8.78 -2.22 -5.04
CA ILE A 209 -8.14 -3.54 -5.23
C ILE A 209 -7.30 -3.93 -4.02
N ALA A 210 -6.51 -2.99 -3.47
CA ALA A 210 -5.71 -3.24 -2.27
C ALA A 210 -6.59 -3.61 -1.07
N ALA A 211 -7.69 -2.87 -0.86
CA ALA A 211 -8.67 -3.17 0.19
C ALA A 211 -9.25 -4.58 0.06
N GLN A 212 -9.52 -5.05 -1.16
CA GLN A 212 -10.02 -6.41 -1.40
C GLN A 212 -9.08 -7.50 -0.90
N ALA A 213 -7.78 -7.35 -1.14
CA ALA A 213 -6.79 -8.33 -0.72
C ALA A 213 -6.79 -8.47 0.81
N VAL A 214 -6.84 -7.35 1.53
CA VAL A 214 -6.85 -7.35 3.00
C VAL A 214 -8.15 -7.95 3.55
N ILE A 215 -9.31 -7.56 3.02
CA ILE A 215 -10.62 -8.11 3.44
C ILE A 215 -10.67 -9.63 3.21
N SER A 216 -10.18 -10.10 2.06
CA SER A 216 -10.12 -11.53 1.73
C SER A 216 -9.18 -12.30 2.67
N GLY A 217 -8.04 -11.69 3.02
CA GLY A 217 -7.14 -12.21 4.05
C GLY A 217 -7.84 -12.36 5.39
N VAL A 218 -8.62 -11.36 5.81
CA VAL A 218 -9.33 -11.39 7.09
C VAL A 218 -10.35 -12.51 7.11
N TYR A 219 -11.14 -12.67 6.04
CA TYR A 219 -12.10 -13.76 5.91
C TYR A 219 -11.43 -15.14 5.99
N THR A 220 -10.28 -15.29 5.33
CA THR A 220 -9.49 -16.53 5.39
C THR A 220 -9.04 -16.84 6.81
N LEU A 221 -8.59 -15.82 7.54
CA LEU A 221 -8.18 -15.96 8.94
C LEU A 221 -9.37 -16.31 9.85
N THR A 222 -10.54 -15.68 9.65
CA THR A 222 -11.79 -16.03 10.34
C THR A 222 -12.13 -17.50 10.12
N HIS A 223 -12.09 -17.95 8.85
CA HIS A 223 -12.46 -19.31 8.50
C HIS A 223 -11.52 -20.33 9.14
N GLN A 224 -10.22 -20.03 9.20
CA GLN A 224 -9.21 -20.85 9.88
C GLN A 224 -9.30 -20.82 11.41
N ALA A 225 -9.90 -19.79 12.01
CA ALA A 225 -10.10 -19.71 13.45
C ALA A 225 -11.33 -20.50 13.92
N ILE A 226 -12.36 -20.60 13.06
CA ILE A 226 -13.60 -21.34 13.34
C ILE A 226 -13.43 -22.85 13.10
N ARG A 227 -12.58 -23.25 12.14
CA ARG A 227 -12.26 -24.67 11.83
C ARG A 227 -11.11 -25.22 12.66
#